data_AF-A0A9W8RXW2-F1
#
_entry.id   AF-A0A9W8RXW2-F1
#
_cell.length_a   1.000
_cell.length_b   1.000
_cell.length_c   1.000
_cell.angle_alpha   90.00
_cell.angle_beta   90.00
_cell.angle_gamma   90.00
#
_symmetry.space_group_name_H-M   'P 1'
#
loop_
_entity.id
_entity.type
_entity.pdbx_description
1 polymer ?
#
loop_
_entity_poly.entity_id
_entity_poly.type
_entity_poly.pdbx_seq_one_letter_code
_entity_poly.pdbx_strand_id
1 'polypeptide(L)'
;MPKNRPSQKKRNEAKYARIRTERAIRENDTAKRVVDDDSLDFAAKIDRLAEVRRWFSADTTIINQYMLGELTTAETVVILAAPIDKAYSSADFGRQYHEQERIARIQRKYHSPEKAIEMWGPEQNFPEPQAEYDPSKSTEMLLWDLWYAILHAAKRITFTDEIQHQKLVSLVKALKARPNPPIPEPMTIPLRRSWIWGSGTVWSDLIVLGISVAEVSNDTCGCGAGWLWPEQRAWENLCSFMARLTAGGVVDLHNSGVQSVVALEQTPSPGSLRIPPPPAIEISSHKVTSAALWTIIAGKEVYREFPDARDERDIQVVDKIMGLRDDQLPWRRSLKKYKGRARWETARKEFARRRFEVESQNEELSLEVRQLAAKAAKAMTSFV
;
A
#
# COMPACT_ATOMS: atom_id res chain seq x y z
N MET A 1 -52.13 0.63 -19.80
CA MET A 1 -50.96 0.23 -18.98
C MET A 1 -50.12 1.47 -18.68
N PRO A 2 -49.74 1.76 -17.44
CA PRO A 2 -49.08 3.02 -17.12
C PRO A 2 -47.66 3.02 -17.70
N LYS A 3 -47.39 3.94 -18.63
CA LYS A 3 -46.13 4.08 -19.39
C LYS A 3 -44.92 4.58 -18.57
N ASN A 4 -45.00 4.61 -17.23
CA ASN A 4 -44.00 5.26 -16.36
C ASN A 4 -43.31 4.34 -15.33
N ARG A 5 -43.44 3.01 -15.42
CA ARG A 5 -42.74 2.11 -14.48
C ARG A 5 -41.25 2.02 -14.85
N PRO A 6 -40.29 2.36 -13.96
CA PRO A 6 -38.87 2.22 -14.25
C PRO A 6 -38.52 0.76 -14.55
N SER A 7 -37.56 0.55 -15.45
CA SER A 7 -37.09 -0.79 -15.80
C SER A 7 -36.63 -1.56 -14.56
N GLN A 8 -36.71 -2.90 -14.59
CA GLN A 8 -36.27 -3.75 -13.48
C GLN A 8 -34.80 -3.47 -13.12
N LYS A 9 -33.94 -3.23 -14.12
CA LYS A 9 -32.55 -2.82 -13.93
C LYS A 9 -32.44 -1.55 -13.07
N LYS A 10 -33.13 -0.46 -13.45
CA LYS A 10 -33.12 0.80 -12.68
C LYS A 10 -33.67 0.64 -11.26
N ARG A 11 -34.71 -0.19 -11.08
CA ARG A 11 -35.26 -0.50 -9.75
C ARG A 11 -34.27 -1.27 -8.88
N ASN A 12 -33.59 -2.25 -9.47
CA ASN A 12 -32.56 -3.02 -8.77
C ASN A 12 -31.36 -2.12 -8.42
N GLU A 13 -30.88 -1.29 -9.34
CA GLU A 13 -29.81 -0.31 -9.10
C GLU A 13 -30.17 0.62 -7.93
N ALA A 14 -31.38 1.19 -7.92
CA ALA A 14 -31.85 2.03 -6.83
C ALA A 14 -31.94 1.27 -5.50
N LYS A 15 -32.46 0.04 -5.51
CA LYS A 15 -32.54 -0.81 -4.30
C LYS A 15 -31.15 -1.09 -3.73
N TYR A 16 -30.20 -1.53 -4.55
CA TYR A 16 -28.84 -1.83 -4.10
C TYR A 16 -28.06 -0.57 -3.74
N ALA A 17 -28.31 0.57 -4.39
CA ALA A 17 -27.75 1.86 -3.97
C ALA A 17 -28.20 2.19 -2.54
N ARG A 18 -29.51 2.07 -2.24
CA ARG A 18 -30.03 2.34 -0.89
C ARG A 18 -29.41 1.42 0.17
N ILE A 19 -29.34 0.11 -0.09
CA ILE A 19 -28.74 -0.86 0.83
C ILE A 19 -27.26 -0.54 1.08
N ARG A 20 -26.50 -0.14 0.05
CA ARG A 20 -25.10 0.27 0.20
C ARG A 20 -24.96 1.51 1.06
N THR A 21 -25.80 2.53 0.84
CA THR A 21 -25.84 3.75 1.65
C THR A 21 -26.16 3.44 3.11
N GLU A 22 -27.21 2.65 3.39
CA GLU A 22 -27.60 2.26 4.75
C GLU A 22 -26.50 1.46 5.46
N ARG A 23 -25.77 0.60 4.73
CA ARG A 23 -24.60 -0.11 5.26
C ARG A 23 -23.47 0.87 5.59
N ALA A 24 -23.12 1.77 4.67
CA ALA A 24 -22.05 2.73 4.87
C ALA A 24 -22.31 3.66 6.06
N ILE A 25 -23.56 4.11 6.25
CA ILE A 25 -23.98 4.91 7.41
C ILE A 25 -23.75 4.12 8.70
N ARG A 26 -24.28 2.89 8.81
CA ARG A 26 -24.12 2.07 10.02
C ARG A 26 -22.67 1.76 10.35
N GLU A 27 -21.87 1.48 9.34
CA GLU A 27 -20.44 1.24 9.49
C GLU A 27 -19.73 2.51 10.00
N ASN A 28 -20.04 3.67 9.42
CA ASN A 28 -19.50 4.95 9.87
C ASN A 28 -19.95 5.32 11.29
N ASP A 29 -21.21 5.07 11.66
CA ASP A 29 -21.72 5.30 13.01
C ASP A 29 -21.02 4.40 14.04
N THR A 30 -20.67 3.18 13.64
CA THR A 30 -19.91 2.25 14.48
C THR A 30 -18.46 2.73 14.63
N ALA A 31 -17.82 3.13 13.52
CA ALA A 31 -16.48 3.70 13.54
C ALA A 31 -16.44 4.97 14.40
N LYS A 32 -17.45 5.84 14.30
CA LYS A 32 -17.55 7.05 15.11
C LYS A 32 -17.62 6.74 16.60
N ARG A 33 -18.35 5.70 17.03
CA ARG A 33 -18.36 5.27 18.43
C ARG A 33 -17.00 4.83 18.94
N VAL A 34 -16.19 4.17 18.10
CA VAL A 34 -14.80 3.82 18.44
C VAL A 34 -13.96 5.09 18.62
N VAL A 35 -14.12 6.06 17.72
CA VAL A 35 -13.36 7.32 17.78
C VAL A 35 -13.75 8.17 18.99
N ASP A 36 -15.03 8.21 19.34
CA ASP A 36 -15.57 8.97 20.46
C ASP A 36 -15.40 8.23 21.81
N ASP A 37 -14.84 7.01 21.83
CA ASP A 37 -14.53 6.28 23.06
C ASP A 37 -13.21 6.78 23.67
N ASP A 38 -13.31 7.51 24.77
CA ASP A 38 -12.15 8.08 25.47
C ASP A 38 -11.38 7.06 26.32
N SER A 39 -11.91 5.83 26.50
CA SER A 39 -11.20 4.76 27.19
C SER A 39 -10.14 4.06 26.32
N LEU A 40 -10.22 4.27 25.01
CA LEU A 40 -9.29 3.71 24.03
C LEU A 40 -8.17 4.71 23.74
N ASP A 41 -6.92 4.24 23.82
CA ASP A 41 -5.80 4.98 23.28
C ASP A 41 -5.80 4.96 21.73
N PHE A 42 -4.87 5.69 21.12
CA PHE A 42 -4.79 5.77 19.66
C PHE A 42 -4.60 4.40 18.99
N ALA A 43 -3.71 3.55 19.54
CA ALA A 43 -3.41 2.24 18.98
C ALA A 43 -4.65 1.33 19.03
N ALA A 44 -5.35 1.31 20.16
CA ALA A 44 -6.58 0.55 20.35
C ALA A 44 -7.71 1.06 19.44
N LYS A 45 -7.79 2.38 19.19
CA LYS A 45 -8.72 2.94 18.19
C LYS A 45 -8.42 2.40 16.80
N ILE A 46 -7.16 2.33 16.40
CA ILE A 46 -6.76 1.76 15.09
C ILE A 46 -7.12 0.29 14.98
N ASP A 47 -6.91 -0.51 16.03
CA ASP A 47 -7.26 -1.93 16.02
C ASP A 47 -8.78 -2.14 15.86
N ARG A 48 -9.58 -1.38 16.62
CA ARG A 48 -11.05 -1.42 16.52
C ARG A 48 -11.57 -0.89 15.18
N LEU A 49 -10.94 0.14 14.62
CA LEU A 49 -11.30 0.64 13.30
C LEU A 49 -10.99 -0.37 12.20
N ALA A 50 -9.88 -1.11 12.32
CA ALA A 50 -9.55 -2.18 11.39
C ALA A 50 -10.62 -3.28 11.36
N GLU A 51 -11.17 -3.66 12.53
CA GLU A 51 -12.29 -4.60 12.62
C GLU A 51 -13.56 -4.05 11.94
N VAL A 52 -13.92 -2.79 12.23
CA VAL A 52 -15.13 -2.15 11.70
C VAL A 52 -15.07 -1.98 10.19
N ARG A 53 -13.92 -1.51 9.68
CA ARG A 53 -13.69 -1.23 8.25
C ARG A 53 -13.23 -2.46 7.47
N ARG A 54 -12.87 -3.54 8.16
CA ARG A 54 -12.26 -4.75 7.58
C ARG A 54 -10.96 -4.43 6.85
N TRP A 55 -10.12 -3.64 7.51
CA TRP A 55 -8.80 -3.35 6.98
C TRP A 55 -7.94 -4.60 6.89
N PHE A 56 -7.02 -4.59 5.94
CA PHE A 56 -6.00 -5.61 5.82
C PHE A 56 -5.10 -5.55 7.07
N SER A 57 -5.21 -6.58 7.90
CA SER A 57 -4.53 -6.72 9.19
C SER A 57 -4.38 -8.20 9.54
N ALA A 58 -3.42 -8.50 10.40
CA ALA A 58 -3.15 -9.83 10.90
C ALA A 58 -2.66 -9.75 12.36
N ASP A 59 -2.38 -10.88 12.99
CA ASP A 59 -1.91 -10.93 14.38
C ASP A 59 -0.60 -10.14 14.55
N THR A 60 -0.64 -9.12 15.42
CA THR A 60 0.51 -8.26 15.71
C THR A 60 1.23 -8.62 17.00
N THR A 61 0.86 -9.71 17.69
CA THR A 61 1.36 -10.05 19.03
C THR A 61 2.88 -10.01 19.13
N ILE A 62 3.59 -10.74 18.26
CA ILE A 62 5.06 -10.79 18.27
C ILE A 62 5.69 -9.43 17.92
N ILE A 63 5.06 -8.69 17.01
CA ILE A 63 5.51 -7.34 16.66
C ILE A 63 5.32 -6.39 17.85
N ASN A 64 4.22 -6.50 18.59
CA ASN A 64 3.97 -5.66 19.76
C ASN A 64 5.01 -5.91 20.86
N GLN A 65 5.32 -7.18 21.16
CA GLN A 65 6.37 -7.54 22.10
C GLN A 65 7.73 -6.95 21.68
N TYR A 66 8.06 -7.04 20.38
CA TYR A 66 9.24 -6.38 19.84
C TYR A 66 9.21 -4.86 20.02
N MET A 67 8.10 -4.20 19.67
CA MET A 67 7.93 -2.75 19.77
C MET A 67 8.03 -2.26 21.22
N LEU A 68 7.55 -3.05 22.18
CA LEU A 68 7.70 -2.81 23.62
C LEU A 68 9.12 -3.10 24.16
N GLY A 69 9.96 -3.78 23.37
CA GLY A 69 11.33 -4.13 23.75
C GLY A 69 11.45 -5.41 24.58
N GLU A 70 10.38 -6.21 24.63
CA GLU A 70 10.35 -7.52 25.29
C GLU A 70 11.10 -8.58 24.47
N LEU A 71 11.18 -8.39 23.16
CA LEU A 71 11.97 -9.22 22.24
C LEU A 71 13.06 -8.39 21.56
N THR A 72 14.24 -8.98 21.42
CA THR A 72 15.31 -8.43 20.57
C THR A 72 14.97 -8.59 19.10
N THR A 73 15.60 -7.80 18.22
CA THR A 73 15.41 -7.95 16.76
C THR A 73 15.71 -9.38 16.28
N ALA A 74 16.75 -10.02 16.82
CA ALA A 74 17.12 -11.38 16.43
C ALA A 74 16.04 -12.41 16.82
N GLU A 75 15.54 -12.35 18.05
CA GLU A 75 14.47 -13.25 18.52
C GLU A 75 13.18 -13.07 17.72
N THR A 76 12.74 -11.82 17.53
CA THR A 76 11.55 -11.49 16.73
C THR A 76 11.66 -12.05 15.32
N VAL A 77 12.81 -11.84 14.68
CA VAL A 77 13.08 -12.34 13.33
C VAL A 77 13.02 -13.87 13.28
N VAL A 78 13.60 -14.56 14.25
CA VAL A 78 13.54 -16.03 14.33
C VAL A 78 12.12 -16.53 14.49
N ILE A 79 11.34 -15.94 15.39
CA ILE A 79 9.94 -16.33 15.66
C ILE A 79 9.08 -16.15 14.41
N LEU A 80 9.16 -14.98 13.77
CA LEU A 80 8.34 -14.65 12.60
C LEU A 80 8.73 -15.48 11.36
N ALA A 81 10.02 -15.70 11.13
CA ALA A 81 10.50 -16.35 9.92
C ALA A 81 10.41 -17.89 9.96
N ALA A 82 10.57 -18.52 11.13
CA ALA A 82 10.60 -19.98 11.26
C ALA A 82 9.40 -20.72 10.63
N PRO A 83 8.12 -20.31 10.84
CA PRO A 83 7.00 -21.00 10.20
C PRO A 83 7.02 -20.83 8.66
N ILE A 84 7.42 -19.66 8.16
CA ILE A 84 7.53 -19.36 6.72
C ILE A 84 8.64 -20.19 6.09
N ASP A 85 9.82 -20.24 6.71
CA ASP A 85 10.96 -21.02 6.23
C ASP A 85 10.58 -22.50 6.11
N LYS A 86 9.90 -23.04 7.13
CA LYS A 86 9.44 -24.42 7.16
C LYS A 86 8.41 -24.72 6.07
N ALA A 87 7.42 -23.86 5.91
CA ALA A 87 6.39 -24.02 4.88
C ALA A 87 7.01 -23.92 3.47
N TYR A 88 7.88 -22.93 3.25
CA TYR A 88 8.51 -22.69 1.95
C TYR A 88 9.37 -23.88 1.52
N SER A 89 10.30 -24.32 2.38
CA SER A 89 11.24 -25.42 2.06
C SER A 89 10.56 -26.77 1.91
N SER A 90 9.36 -26.94 2.46
CA SER A 90 8.58 -28.17 2.32
C SER A 90 7.55 -28.14 1.19
N ALA A 91 7.51 -27.07 0.39
CA ALA A 91 6.48 -26.85 -0.63
C ALA A 91 5.05 -26.94 -0.03
N ASP A 92 4.84 -26.23 1.09
CA ASP A 92 3.65 -26.32 1.94
C ASP A 92 3.37 -27.75 2.40
N PHE A 93 4.38 -28.39 3.00
CA PHE A 93 4.29 -29.77 3.49
C PHE A 93 3.88 -30.77 2.39
N GLY A 94 4.40 -30.55 1.18
CA GLY A 94 4.17 -31.36 -0.02
C GLY A 94 2.92 -30.99 -0.81
N ARG A 95 2.06 -30.10 -0.30
CA ARG A 95 0.79 -29.74 -0.95
C ARG A 95 0.99 -29.05 -2.30
N GLN A 96 1.99 -28.18 -2.42
CA GLN A 96 2.24 -27.47 -3.67
C GLN A 96 2.74 -28.41 -4.76
N TYR A 97 3.39 -29.52 -4.44
CA TYR A 97 3.71 -30.53 -5.45
C TYR A 97 2.45 -31.09 -6.11
N HIS A 98 1.43 -31.42 -5.29
CA HIS A 98 0.15 -31.91 -5.79
C HIS A 98 -0.59 -30.85 -6.61
N GLU A 99 -0.73 -29.65 -6.06
CA GLU A 99 -1.49 -28.55 -6.67
C GLU A 99 -0.88 -28.07 -8.00
N GLN A 100 0.44 -27.83 -8.02
CA GLN A 100 1.11 -27.36 -9.22
C GLN A 100 1.17 -28.44 -10.31
N GLU A 101 1.31 -29.73 -9.94
CA GLU A 101 1.23 -30.82 -10.89
C GLU A 101 -0.20 -30.99 -11.45
N ARG A 102 -1.25 -30.79 -10.63
CA ARG A 102 -2.64 -30.79 -11.11
C ARG A 102 -2.86 -29.70 -12.16
N ILE A 103 -2.34 -28.49 -11.92
CA ILE A 103 -2.36 -27.39 -12.89
C ILE A 103 -1.59 -27.78 -14.15
N ALA A 104 -0.38 -28.32 -14.00
CA ALA A 104 0.46 -28.73 -15.13
C ALA A 104 -0.23 -29.79 -16.00
N ARG A 105 -0.87 -30.82 -15.42
CA ARG A 105 -1.63 -31.85 -16.15
C ARG A 105 -2.73 -31.26 -17.02
N ILE A 106 -3.42 -30.22 -16.54
CA ILE A 106 -4.43 -29.51 -17.32
C ILE A 106 -3.76 -28.72 -18.45
N GLN A 107 -2.66 -28.01 -18.15
CA GLN A 107 -1.96 -27.17 -19.12
C GLN A 107 -1.26 -27.94 -20.23
N ARG A 108 -0.69 -29.13 -19.95
CA ARG A 108 -0.03 -29.99 -20.96
C ARG A 108 -0.96 -30.34 -22.12
N LYS A 109 -2.28 -30.43 -21.91
CA LYS A 109 -3.28 -30.75 -22.94
C LYS A 109 -3.43 -29.68 -24.02
N TYR A 110 -2.96 -28.46 -23.78
CA TYR A 110 -3.04 -27.33 -24.71
C TYR A 110 -1.77 -27.15 -25.57
N HIS A 111 -0.80 -28.05 -25.45
CA HIS A 111 0.48 -27.97 -26.15
C HIS A 111 0.80 -29.27 -26.89
N SER A 112 1.71 -29.20 -27.87
CA SER A 112 2.29 -30.44 -28.44
C SER A 112 3.06 -31.20 -27.35
N PRO A 113 3.22 -32.53 -27.47
CA PRO A 113 3.93 -33.32 -26.47
C PRO A 113 5.33 -32.78 -26.12
N GLU A 114 6.10 -32.36 -27.12
CA GLU A 114 7.45 -31.82 -26.96
C GLU A 114 7.41 -30.49 -26.20
N LYS A 115 6.48 -29.60 -26.58
CA LYS A 115 6.33 -28.30 -25.92
C LYS A 115 5.79 -28.43 -24.50
N ALA A 116 4.93 -29.41 -24.25
CA ALA A 116 4.40 -29.73 -22.94
C ALA A 116 5.52 -30.19 -21.98
N ILE A 117 6.41 -31.07 -22.43
CA ILE A 117 7.57 -31.53 -21.65
C ILE A 117 8.55 -30.38 -21.39
N GLU A 118 8.84 -29.56 -22.39
CA GLU A 118 9.71 -28.37 -22.24
C GLU A 118 9.15 -27.41 -21.18
N MET A 119 7.84 -27.11 -21.22
CA MET A 119 7.21 -26.11 -20.36
C MET A 119 6.88 -26.60 -18.95
N TRP A 120 6.53 -27.87 -18.80
CA TRP A 120 5.93 -28.42 -17.58
C TRP A 120 6.63 -29.68 -17.05
N GLY A 121 7.68 -30.15 -17.73
CA GLY A 121 8.33 -31.42 -17.46
C GLY A 121 7.45 -32.63 -17.78
N PRO A 122 8.00 -33.86 -17.63
CA PRO A 122 7.20 -35.07 -17.69
C PRO A 122 6.13 -35.06 -16.59
N GLU A 123 4.98 -35.68 -16.87
CA GLU A 123 3.94 -35.87 -15.88
C GLU A 123 4.46 -36.72 -14.72
N GLN A 124 4.24 -36.26 -13.50
CA GLN A 124 4.66 -36.91 -12.26
C GLN A 124 3.46 -37.18 -11.38
N ASN A 125 3.58 -38.14 -10.47
CA ASN A 125 2.51 -38.46 -9.54
C ASN A 125 2.86 -37.99 -8.12
N PHE A 126 2.31 -36.85 -7.73
CA PHE A 126 2.36 -36.37 -6.36
C PHE A 126 1.00 -36.62 -5.70
N PRO A 127 0.92 -37.59 -4.76
CA PRO A 127 -0.34 -37.87 -4.08
C PRO A 127 -0.79 -36.64 -3.29
N GLU A 128 -2.10 -36.46 -3.17
CA GLU A 128 -2.63 -35.43 -2.29
C GLU A 128 -2.22 -35.72 -0.84
N PRO A 129 -1.71 -34.73 -0.09
CA PRO A 129 -1.37 -34.94 1.31
C PRO A 129 -2.60 -35.38 2.12
N GLN A 130 -2.46 -36.45 2.91
CA GLN A 130 -3.55 -37.02 3.71
C GLN A 130 -3.94 -36.16 4.93
N ALA A 131 -3.03 -35.29 5.39
CA ALA A 131 -3.31 -34.38 6.49
C ALA A 131 -4.35 -33.33 6.06
N GLU A 132 -5.24 -32.98 7.00
CA GLU A 132 -6.23 -31.92 6.80
C GLU A 132 -5.52 -30.63 6.34
N TYR A 133 -6.05 -30.03 5.27
CA TYR A 133 -5.48 -28.81 4.74
C TYR A 133 -5.80 -27.64 5.66
N ASP A 134 -4.75 -27.01 6.16
CA ASP A 134 -4.84 -25.73 6.85
C ASP A 134 -4.21 -24.62 5.99
N PRO A 135 -5.02 -23.82 5.26
CA PRO A 135 -4.52 -22.74 4.42
C PRO A 135 -3.70 -21.69 5.18
N SER A 136 -3.97 -21.51 6.49
CA SER A 136 -3.25 -20.55 7.32
C SER A 136 -1.78 -20.92 7.53
N LYS A 137 -1.43 -22.19 7.28
CA LYS A 137 -0.06 -22.69 7.35
C LYS A 137 0.67 -22.69 6.01
N SER A 138 0.00 -22.27 4.93
CA SER A 138 0.66 -22.12 3.63
C SER A 138 1.68 -20.99 3.67
N THR A 139 2.76 -21.15 2.91
CA THR A 139 3.82 -20.15 2.78
C THR A 139 3.24 -18.81 2.35
N GLU A 140 2.33 -18.83 1.37
CA GLU A 140 1.67 -17.64 0.85
C GLU A 140 0.88 -16.91 1.96
N MET A 141 0.02 -17.62 2.70
CA MET A 141 -0.78 -17.00 3.75
C MET A 141 0.07 -16.46 4.90
N LEU A 142 1.10 -17.20 5.32
CA LEU A 142 2.02 -16.74 6.37
C LEU A 142 2.78 -15.47 5.96
N LEU A 143 3.14 -15.34 4.68
CA LEU A 143 3.76 -14.12 4.14
C LEU A 143 2.76 -12.95 4.12
N TRP A 144 1.51 -13.19 3.71
CA TRP A 144 0.44 -12.19 3.80
C TRP A 144 0.25 -11.70 5.24
N ASP A 145 0.11 -12.63 6.17
CA ASP A 145 -0.08 -12.32 7.59
C ASP A 145 1.11 -11.54 8.16
N LEU A 146 2.35 -11.92 7.84
CA LEU A 146 3.54 -11.18 8.26
C LEU A 146 3.49 -9.72 7.79
N TRP A 147 3.24 -9.49 6.50
CA TRP A 147 3.26 -8.13 5.96
C TRP A 147 2.06 -7.31 6.43
N TYR A 148 0.88 -7.92 6.55
CA TYR A 148 -0.28 -7.24 7.13
C TYR A 148 -0.09 -6.89 8.59
N ALA A 149 0.54 -7.75 9.38
CA ALA A 149 0.87 -7.44 10.76
C ALA A 149 1.86 -6.25 10.86
N ILE A 150 2.91 -6.23 10.02
CA ILE A 150 3.89 -5.13 10.00
C ILE A 150 3.26 -3.81 9.54
N LEU A 151 2.49 -3.83 8.44
CA LEU A 151 1.84 -2.64 7.90
C LEU A 151 0.76 -2.11 8.87
N HIS A 152 0.02 -3.00 9.53
CA HIS A 152 -0.95 -2.62 10.55
C HIS A 152 -0.27 -2.08 11.81
N ALA A 153 0.87 -2.63 12.23
CA ALA A 153 1.67 -2.05 13.30
C ALA A 153 2.15 -0.64 12.96
N ALA A 154 2.55 -0.39 11.70
CA ALA A 154 2.96 0.93 11.26
C ALA A 154 1.83 1.98 11.37
N LYS A 155 0.57 1.60 11.12
CA LYS A 155 -0.60 2.49 11.28
C LYS A 155 -0.77 3.03 12.71
N ARG A 156 -0.31 2.28 13.72
CA ARG A 156 -0.45 2.63 15.15
C ARG A 156 0.65 3.58 15.66
N ILE A 157 1.77 3.68 14.95
CA ILE A 157 2.90 4.53 15.33
C ILE A 157 2.67 5.91 14.72
N THR A 158 2.57 6.97 15.54
CA THR A 158 2.42 8.33 15.02
C THR A 158 3.61 8.71 14.14
N PHE A 159 3.37 9.34 12.98
CA PHE A 159 4.42 9.68 12.01
C PHE A 159 5.55 10.57 12.57
N THR A 160 5.30 11.26 13.68
CA THR A 160 6.27 12.08 14.41
C THR A 160 7.19 11.26 15.33
N ASP A 161 6.81 10.04 15.69
CA ASP A 161 7.65 9.12 16.48
C ASP A 161 8.65 8.41 15.57
N GLU A 162 9.70 9.13 15.24
CA GLU A 162 10.76 8.65 14.36
C GLU A 162 11.47 7.42 14.93
N ILE A 163 11.59 7.34 16.26
CA ILE A 163 12.30 6.26 16.95
C ILE A 163 11.55 4.95 16.77
N GLN A 164 10.24 4.93 17.04
CA GLN A 164 9.42 3.73 16.87
C GLN A 164 9.29 3.35 15.39
N HIS A 165 9.13 4.31 14.49
CA HIS A 165 9.15 4.00 13.05
C HIS A 165 10.49 3.39 12.62
N GLN A 166 11.62 3.93 13.08
CA GLN A 166 12.93 3.38 12.77
C GLN A 166 13.14 1.99 13.36
N LYS A 167 12.60 1.73 14.56
CA LYS A 167 12.61 0.40 15.18
C LYS A 167 11.88 -0.64 14.32
N LEU A 168 10.71 -0.29 13.77
CA LEU A 168 9.96 -1.16 12.86
C LEU A 168 10.67 -1.34 11.50
N VAL A 169 11.28 -0.26 10.95
CA VAL A 169 12.11 -0.35 9.73
C VAL A 169 13.30 -1.29 9.94
N SER A 170 13.95 -1.23 11.10
CA SER A 170 15.06 -2.13 11.44
C SER A 170 14.64 -3.60 11.50
N LEU A 171 13.41 -3.90 11.92
CA LEU A 171 12.86 -5.26 11.87
C LEU A 171 12.74 -5.75 10.42
N VAL A 172 12.18 -4.94 9.51
CA VAL A 172 12.06 -5.30 8.08
C VAL A 172 13.44 -5.47 7.45
N LYS A 173 14.41 -4.59 7.77
CA LYS A 173 15.81 -4.73 7.34
C LYS A 173 16.42 -6.06 7.81
N ALA A 174 16.19 -6.45 9.06
CA ALA A 174 16.70 -7.69 9.62
C ALA A 174 16.05 -8.92 8.98
N LEU A 175 14.74 -8.88 8.70
CA LEU A 175 14.07 -9.92 7.91
C LEU A 175 14.69 -10.02 6.51
N LYS A 176 14.88 -8.89 5.81
CA LYS A 176 15.48 -8.85 4.46
C LYS A 176 16.89 -9.45 4.42
N ALA A 177 17.68 -9.23 5.46
CA ALA A 177 19.07 -9.67 5.55
C ALA A 177 19.23 -11.17 5.87
N ARG A 178 18.14 -11.89 6.15
CA ARG A 178 18.19 -13.33 6.40
C ARG A 178 18.65 -14.10 5.16
N PRO A 179 19.32 -15.26 5.34
CA PRO A 179 19.47 -16.20 4.25
C PRO A 179 18.08 -16.69 3.81
N ASN A 180 17.86 -16.80 2.51
CA ASN A 180 16.65 -17.42 1.99
C ASN A 180 16.56 -18.90 2.45
N PRO A 181 15.36 -19.40 2.78
CA PRO A 181 15.18 -20.81 3.11
C PRO A 181 15.58 -21.70 1.92
N PRO A 182 16.05 -22.94 2.17
CA PRO A 182 16.35 -23.89 1.11
C PRO A 182 15.15 -24.06 0.17
N ILE A 183 15.43 -24.17 -1.13
CA ILE A 183 14.40 -24.54 -2.10
C ILE A 183 13.88 -25.95 -1.80
N PRO A 184 12.59 -26.23 -2.04
CA PRO A 184 12.07 -27.58 -1.95
C PRO A 184 12.82 -28.57 -2.84
N GLU A 185 13.08 -29.75 -2.30
CA GLU A 185 13.64 -30.89 -3.04
C GLU A 185 12.59 -31.99 -3.19
N PRO A 186 12.28 -32.44 -4.42
CA PRO A 186 12.79 -31.94 -5.70
C PRO A 186 12.10 -30.64 -6.15
N MET A 187 12.85 -29.64 -6.65
CA MET A 187 12.26 -28.46 -7.28
C MET A 187 11.73 -28.81 -8.68
N THR A 188 10.45 -29.15 -8.79
CA THR A 188 9.81 -29.51 -10.06
C THR A 188 9.60 -28.27 -10.96
N ILE A 189 9.49 -28.48 -12.28
CA ILE A 189 9.21 -27.39 -13.23
C ILE A 189 7.88 -26.68 -12.90
N PRO A 190 6.75 -27.39 -12.63
CA PRO A 190 5.52 -26.74 -12.21
C PRO A 190 5.67 -25.91 -10.94
N LEU A 191 6.36 -26.43 -9.91
CA LEU A 191 6.57 -25.70 -8.66
C LEU A 191 7.39 -24.42 -8.89
N ARG A 192 8.47 -24.49 -9.68
CA ARG A 192 9.27 -23.31 -10.05
C ARG A 192 8.49 -22.28 -10.86
N ARG A 193 7.34 -22.63 -11.45
CA ARG A 193 6.47 -21.68 -12.15
C ARG A 193 5.44 -21.02 -11.22
N SER A 194 5.28 -21.53 -9.99
CA SER A 194 4.45 -20.88 -8.98
C SER A 194 5.07 -19.55 -8.57
N TRP A 195 4.24 -18.53 -8.40
CA TRP A 195 4.69 -17.17 -8.15
C TRP A 195 5.48 -17.00 -6.84
N ILE A 196 5.23 -17.86 -5.83
CA ILE A 196 5.96 -17.87 -4.55
C ILE A 196 7.36 -18.51 -4.70
N TRP A 197 7.48 -19.60 -5.44
CA TRP A 197 8.76 -20.34 -5.58
C TRP A 197 9.60 -19.89 -6.77
N GLY A 198 9.02 -19.16 -7.72
CA GLY A 198 9.65 -18.90 -9.01
C GLY A 198 10.91 -18.04 -8.98
N SER A 199 11.04 -17.15 -8.00
CA SER A 199 12.29 -16.39 -7.80
C SER A 199 13.37 -17.19 -7.06
N GLY A 200 12.99 -18.26 -6.33
CA GLY A 200 13.90 -18.97 -5.42
C GLY A 200 14.30 -18.17 -4.18
N THR A 201 13.63 -17.04 -3.93
CA THR A 201 13.95 -16.07 -2.87
C THR A 201 12.69 -15.76 -2.05
N VAL A 202 12.85 -15.53 -0.75
CA VAL A 202 11.76 -15.16 0.16
C VAL A 202 12.10 -13.84 0.84
N TRP A 203 13.20 -13.84 1.58
CA TRP A 203 13.62 -12.74 2.44
C TRP A 203 14.33 -11.62 1.69
N SER A 204 15.30 -11.97 0.83
CA SER A 204 16.09 -10.97 0.10
C SER A 204 15.21 -10.02 -0.73
N ASP A 205 14.15 -10.57 -1.31
CA ASP A 205 13.26 -9.87 -2.23
C ASP A 205 12.00 -9.36 -1.51
N LEU A 206 11.80 -9.75 -0.24
CA LEU A 206 10.60 -9.44 0.55
C LEU A 206 9.34 -9.82 -0.24
N ILE A 207 9.30 -11.07 -0.69
CA ILE A 207 8.22 -11.56 -1.53
C ILE A 207 6.86 -11.29 -0.86
N VAL A 208 5.85 -10.98 -1.67
CA VAL A 208 4.49 -10.57 -1.24
C VAL A 208 4.40 -9.14 -0.68
N LEU A 209 5.44 -8.56 -0.06
CA LEU A 209 5.36 -7.22 0.57
C LEU A 209 4.84 -6.14 -0.38
N GLY A 210 5.33 -6.09 -1.61
CA GLY A 210 4.90 -5.10 -2.60
C GLY A 210 3.40 -5.20 -2.93
N ILE A 211 2.87 -6.42 -3.01
CA ILE A 211 1.43 -6.65 -3.24
C ILE A 211 0.63 -6.36 -1.96
N SER A 212 1.16 -6.69 -0.78
CA SER A 212 0.55 -6.29 0.50
C SER A 212 0.41 -4.79 0.66
N VAL A 213 1.42 -4.02 0.23
CA VAL A 213 1.33 -2.55 0.18
C VAL A 213 0.23 -2.09 -0.78
N ALA A 214 0.10 -2.73 -1.94
CA ALA A 214 -0.96 -2.43 -2.90
C ALA A 214 -2.37 -2.74 -2.34
N GLU A 215 -2.53 -3.85 -1.61
CA GLU A 215 -3.81 -4.22 -0.99
C GLU A 215 -4.16 -3.29 0.18
N VAL A 216 -3.23 -3.04 1.10
CA VAL A 216 -3.41 -2.10 2.22
C VAL A 216 -3.65 -0.67 1.75
N SER A 217 -3.27 -0.31 0.53
CA SER A 217 -3.65 0.98 -0.07
C SER A 217 -5.16 1.14 -0.23
N ASN A 218 -5.93 0.05 -0.23
CA ASN A 218 -7.39 0.13 -0.15
C ASN A 218 -7.89 0.57 1.24
N ASP A 219 -7.07 0.52 2.29
CA ASP A 219 -7.43 1.03 3.63
C ASP A 219 -7.30 2.55 3.75
N THR A 220 -6.93 3.25 2.67
CA THR A 220 -6.85 4.73 2.67
C THR A 220 -8.22 5.39 2.78
N CYS A 221 -8.23 6.64 3.26
CA CYS A 221 -9.40 7.51 3.28
C CYS A 221 -10.03 7.64 1.89
N GLY A 222 -11.34 7.42 1.81
CA GLY A 222 -12.12 7.50 0.57
C GLY A 222 -12.11 6.22 -0.28
N CYS A 223 -11.40 5.17 0.14
CA CYS A 223 -11.46 3.84 -0.49
C CYS A 223 -12.12 2.80 0.44
N GLY A 224 -11.41 2.36 1.48
CA GLY A 224 -11.85 1.40 2.49
C GLY A 224 -11.91 2.00 3.90
N ALA A 225 -11.19 3.08 4.16
CA ALA A 225 -11.41 3.91 5.34
C ALA A 225 -12.37 5.07 5.08
N GLY A 226 -13.03 5.52 6.14
CA GLY A 226 -13.74 6.78 6.16
C GLY A 226 -12.79 7.98 6.29
N TRP A 227 -13.31 9.05 6.86
CA TRP A 227 -12.59 10.31 7.04
C TRP A 227 -12.51 10.72 8.50
N LEU A 228 -12.70 9.81 9.45
CA LEU A 228 -12.50 10.14 10.87
C LEU A 228 -11.01 10.40 11.14
N TRP A 229 -10.72 11.24 12.14
CA TRP A 229 -9.34 11.68 12.39
C TRP A 229 -8.35 10.51 12.61
N PRO A 230 -8.67 9.39 13.30
CA PRO A 230 -7.71 8.30 13.44
C PRO A 230 -7.49 7.55 12.13
N GLU A 231 -8.50 7.49 11.26
CA GLU A 231 -8.38 6.87 9.94
C GLU A 231 -7.40 7.65 9.06
N GLN A 232 -7.49 8.99 9.09
CA GLN A 232 -6.53 9.85 8.39
C GLN A 232 -5.11 9.68 8.94
N ARG A 233 -4.95 9.71 10.27
CA ARG A 233 -3.64 9.52 10.92
C ARG A 233 -3.05 8.15 10.63
N ALA A 234 -3.85 7.07 10.62
CA ALA A 234 -3.38 5.73 10.30
C ALA A 234 -2.71 5.65 8.92
N TRP A 235 -3.33 6.29 7.90
CA TRP A 235 -2.76 6.30 6.55
C TRP A 235 -1.48 7.15 6.46
N GLU A 236 -1.43 8.28 7.16
CA GLU A 236 -0.24 9.14 7.18
C GLU A 236 0.93 8.48 7.92
N ASN A 237 0.66 7.80 9.02
CA ASN A 237 1.61 6.95 9.74
C ASN A 237 2.19 5.88 8.80
N LEU A 238 1.32 5.24 8.00
CA LEU A 238 1.74 4.26 7.02
C LEU A 238 2.59 4.90 5.89
N CYS A 239 2.24 6.09 5.41
CA CYS A 239 3.05 6.85 4.45
C CYS A 239 4.44 7.18 5.00
N SER A 240 4.53 7.61 6.26
CA SER A 240 5.83 7.84 6.93
C SER A 240 6.67 6.57 6.98
N PHE A 241 6.08 5.45 7.36
CA PHE A 241 6.77 4.16 7.40
C PHE A 241 7.26 3.70 6.02
N MET A 242 6.39 3.73 4.99
CA MET A 242 6.75 3.35 3.63
C MET A 242 7.84 4.25 3.02
N ALA A 243 7.78 5.56 3.32
CA ALA A 243 8.82 6.49 2.92
C ALA A 243 10.16 6.14 3.58
N ARG A 244 10.18 5.80 4.87
CA ARG A 244 11.42 5.39 5.57
C ARG A 244 11.99 4.07 5.06
N LEU A 245 11.14 3.11 4.69
CA LEU A 245 11.59 1.88 4.02
C LEU A 245 12.29 2.19 2.68
N THR A 246 11.71 3.12 1.91
CA THR A 246 12.23 3.54 0.60
C THR A 246 13.55 4.30 0.75
N ALA A 247 13.59 5.36 1.55
CA ALA A 247 14.80 6.14 1.82
C ALA A 247 15.92 5.29 2.47
N GLY A 248 15.54 4.29 3.26
CA GLY A 248 16.45 3.35 3.88
C GLY A 248 16.99 2.25 2.96
N GLY A 249 16.60 2.24 1.68
CA GLY A 249 17.02 1.23 0.68
C GLY A 249 16.51 -0.19 0.95
N VAL A 250 15.45 -0.34 1.74
CA VAL A 250 14.93 -1.66 2.17
C VAL A 250 14.07 -2.29 1.08
N VAL A 251 13.13 -1.50 0.59
CA VAL A 251 12.22 -1.85 -0.50
C VAL A 251 11.89 -0.57 -1.26
N ASP A 252 11.84 -0.68 -2.59
CA ASP A 252 11.53 0.45 -3.45
C ASP A 252 10.02 0.64 -3.58
N LEU A 253 9.47 1.57 -2.81
CA LEU A 253 8.04 1.94 -2.85
C LEU A 253 7.84 3.35 -3.43
N HIS A 254 8.78 3.86 -4.25
CA HIS A 254 8.73 5.22 -4.78
C HIS A 254 7.40 5.54 -5.48
N ASN A 255 6.79 4.57 -6.16
CA ASN A 255 5.50 4.73 -6.83
C ASN A 255 4.38 5.19 -5.87
N SER A 256 4.37 4.70 -4.62
CA SER A 256 3.41 5.15 -3.60
C SER A 256 3.62 6.61 -3.22
N GLY A 257 4.88 7.05 -3.15
CA GLY A 257 5.23 8.45 -2.94
C GLY A 257 4.86 9.34 -4.12
N VAL A 258 5.09 8.88 -5.36
CA VAL A 258 4.63 9.57 -6.57
C VAL A 258 3.12 9.76 -6.52
N GLN A 259 2.33 8.71 -6.23
CA GLN A 259 0.87 8.86 -6.13
C GLN A 259 0.45 9.88 -5.06
N SER A 260 1.14 9.91 -3.92
CA SER A 260 0.87 10.86 -2.83
C SER A 260 1.13 12.30 -3.26
N VAL A 261 2.27 12.58 -3.89
CA VAL A 261 2.59 13.90 -4.45
C VAL A 261 1.61 14.30 -5.55
N VAL A 262 1.25 13.36 -6.41
CA VAL A 262 0.32 13.58 -7.53
C VAL A 262 -1.09 13.93 -7.03
N ALA A 263 -1.45 13.57 -5.81
CA ALA A 263 -2.71 13.98 -5.18
C ALA A 263 -2.80 15.52 -4.99
N LEU A 264 -1.66 16.22 -4.91
CA LEU A 264 -1.59 17.69 -4.87
C LEU A 264 -2.01 18.34 -6.19
N GLU A 265 -2.05 17.60 -7.30
CA GLU A 265 -2.46 18.13 -8.60
C GLU A 265 -3.98 18.04 -8.82
N GLN A 266 -4.69 17.35 -7.92
CA GLN A 266 -6.08 17.01 -8.09
C GLN A 266 -6.98 17.91 -7.26
N THR A 267 -8.21 18.11 -7.72
CA THR A 267 -9.24 18.71 -6.86
C THR A 267 -9.49 17.77 -5.66
N PRO A 268 -9.61 18.30 -4.42
CA PRO A 268 -9.98 17.50 -3.26
C PRO A 268 -11.26 16.71 -3.53
N SER A 269 -11.19 15.39 -3.35
CA SER A 269 -12.29 14.47 -3.63
C SER A 269 -12.38 13.44 -2.51
N PRO A 270 -13.59 13.17 -1.98
CA PRO A 270 -13.79 12.24 -0.88
C PRO A 270 -13.69 10.76 -1.28
N GLY A 271 -13.46 10.46 -2.57
CA GLY A 271 -13.35 9.09 -3.07
C GLY A 271 -14.70 8.38 -3.27
N SER A 272 -14.71 7.05 -3.17
CA SER A 272 -15.91 6.20 -3.31
C SER A 272 -16.71 6.05 -2.01
N LEU A 273 -16.05 6.09 -0.84
CA LEU A 273 -16.71 6.11 0.46
C LEU A 273 -16.97 7.56 0.88
N ARG A 274 -18.24 8.00 0.78
CA ARG A 274 -18.64 9.41 0.83
C ARG A 274 -19.59 9.75 1.98
N ILE A 275 -19.77 8.89 2.97
CA ILE A 275 -20.88 9.05 3.92
C ILE A 275 -20.39 9.04 5.36
N PRO A 276 -20.46 10.19 6.06
CA PRO A 276 -20.69 11.54 5.51
C PRO A 276 -19.49 12.04 4.68
N PRO A 277 -19.69 12.95 3.71
CA PRO A 277 -18.56 13.51 2.97
C PRO A 277 -17.81 14.49 3.86
N PRO A 278 -16.48 14.38 3.99
CA PRO A 278 -15.69 15.36 4.72
C PRO A 278 -15.69 16.72 4.00
N PRO A 279 -15.44 17.84 4.72
CA PRO A 279 -15.13 19.12 4.11
C PRO A 279 -13.91 19.03 3.18
N ALA A 280 -13.91 19.84 2.12
CA ALA A 280 -12.80 19.87 1.17
C ALA A 280 -11.44 20.19 1.83
N ILE A 281 -11.45 21.03 2.86
CA ILE A 281 -10.24 21.41 3.60
C ILE A 281 -9.63 20.23 4.37
N GLU A 282 -10.44 19.31 4.88
CA GLU A 282 -9.98 18.10 5.57
C GLU A 282 -9.31 17.15 4.57
N ILE A 283 -9.91 16.97 3.39
CA ILE A 283 -9.30 16.21 2.29
C ILE A 283 -7.96 16.82 1.87
N SER A 284 -7.92 18.15 1.72
CA SER A 284 -6.68 18.88 1.39
C SER A 284 -5.62 18.68 2.45
N SER A 285 -5.97 18.85 3.73
CA SER A 285 -5.08 18.66 4.88
C SER A 285 -4.41 17.28 4.86
N HIS A 286 -5.21 16.23 4.68
CA HIS A 286 -4.73 14.85 4.62
C HIS A 286 -3.79 14.59 3.42
N LYS A 287 -4.16 15.07 2.23
CA LYS A 287 -3.35 14.92 1.01
C LYS A 287 -2.02 15.66 1.11
N VAL A 288 -2.05 16.90 1.63
CA VAL A 288 -0.85 17.72 1.86
C VAL A 288 0.09 17.04 2.85
N THR A 289 -0.45 16.51 3.95
CA THR A 289 0.32 15.78 4.96
C THR A 289 0.99 14.55 4.37
N SER A 290 0.23 13.69 3.69
CA SER A 290 0.74 12.46 3.07
C SER A 290 1.85 12.76 2.03
N ALA A 291 1.62 13.75 1.16
CA ALA A 291 2.61 14.18 0.17
C ALA A 291 3.87 14.77 0.82
N ALA A 292 3.71 15.57 1.88
CA ALA A 292 4.82 16.18 2.61
C ALA A 292 5.70 15.12 3.27
N LEU A 293 5.11 14.10 3.91
CA LEU A 293 5.85 13.01 4.55
C LEU A 293 6.75 12.27 3.55
N TRP A 294 6.19 11.87 2.40
CA TRP A 294 6.97 11.24 1.33
C TRP A 294 8.10 12.14 0.81
N THR A 295 7.80 13.43 0.62
CA THR A 295 8.76 14.40 0.09
C THR A 295 9.91 14.67 1.06
N ILE A 296 9.62 14.80 2.35
CA ILE A 296 10.62 15.08 3.39
C ILE A 296 11.51 13.88 3.63
N ILE A 297 10.94 12.67 3.67
CA ILE A 297 11.66 11.45 4.07
C ILE A 297 12.37 10.80 2.89
N ALA A 298 11.70 10.66 1.74
CA ALA A 298 12.15 9.90 0.58
C ALA A 298 12.08 10.71 -0.72
N GLY A 299 12.22 12.04 -0.62
CA GLY A 299 12.05 12.94 -1.78
C GLY A 299 13.01 12.61 -2.93
N LYS A 300 14.27 12.27 -2.64
CA LYS A 300 15.23 11.91 -3.69
C LYS A 300 14.77 10.70 -4.49
N GLU A 301 14.23 9.69 -3.81
CA GLU A 301 13.75 8.45 -4.42
C GLU A 301 12.44 8.68 -5.17
N VAL A 302 11.51 9.47 -4.61
CA VAL A 302 10.25 9.83 -5.26
C VAL A 302 10.48 10.63 -6.54
N TYR A 303 11.46 11.52 -6.54
CA TYR A 303 11.74 12.39 -7.68
C TYR A 303 12.88 11.89 -8.59
N ARG A 304 13.44 10.70 -8.36
CA ARG A 304 14.63 10.19 -9.08
C ARG A 304 14.45 10.06 -10.59
N GLU A 305 13.22 9.82 -11.05
CA GLU A 305 12.91 9.66 -12.47
C GLU A 305 12.68 10.99 -13.18
N PHE A 306 12.55 12.09 -12.44
CA PHE A 306 12.39 13.42 -12.99
C PHE A 306 13.77 14.02 -13.29
N PRO A 307 13.98 14.62 -14.47
CA PRO A 307 15.25 15.27 -14.80
C PRO A 307 15.68 16.30 -13.74
N ASP A 308 16.96 16.32 -13.40
CA ASP A 308 17.54 17.35 -12.51
C ASP A 308 17.81 18.68 -13.23
N ALA A 309 17.69 18.70 -14.55
CA ALA A 309 17.85 19.91 -15.34
C ALA A 309 16.68 20.87 -15.10
N ARG A 310 16.94 21.95 -14.36
CA ARG A 310 16.02 23.06 -14.12
C ARG A 310 16.00 24.02 -15.32
N ASP A 311 14.92 24.02 -16.10
CA ASP A 311 14.71 24.95 -17.22
C ASP A 311 13.90 26.18 -16.74
N GLU A 312 14.48 27.38 -16.86
CA GLU A 312 13.84 28.64 -16.45
C GLU A 312 12.48 28.88 -17.13
N ARG A 313 12.29 28.38 -18.35
CA ARG A 313 11.02 28.52 -19.08
C ARG A 313 9.91 27.70 -18.45
N ASP A 314 10.25 26.57 -17.84
CA ASP A 314 9.28 25.70 -17.17
C ASP A 314 8.85 26.32 -15.83
N ILE A 315 9.76 27.00 -15.12
CA ILE A 315 9.44 27.80 -13.92
C ILE A 315 8.42 28.89 -14.25
N GLN A 316 8.64 29.66 -15.33
CA GLN A 316 7.73 30.73 -15.76
C GLN A 316 6.35 30.20 -16.17
N VAL A 317 6.25 28.95 -16.63
CA VAL A 317 4.97 28.31 -16.93
C VAL A 317 4.25 27.93 -15.64
N VAL A 318 4.97 27.40 -14.64
CA VAL A 318 4.39 27.01 -13.34
C VAL A 318 3.63 28.18 -12.71
N ASP A 319 4.20 29.39 -12.72
CA ASP A 319 3.54 30.60 -12.18
C ASP A 319 2.16 30.85 -12.80
N LYS A 320 1.98 30.56 -14.10
CA LYS A 320 0.73 30.77 -14.83
C LYS A 320 -0.30 29.66 -14.60
N ILE A 321 0.12 28.51 -14.07
CA ILE A 321 -0.72 27.32 -13.92
C ILE A 321 -0.95 26.90 -12.46
N MET A 322 -0.43 27.64 -11.48
CA MET A 322 -0.62 27.32 -10.05
C MET A 322 -2.10 27.26 -9.64
N GLY A 323 -3.00 27.96 -10.33
CA GLY A 323 -4.45 27.86 -10.09
C GLY A 323 -5.11 26.60 -10.67
N LEU A 324 -4.43 25.85 -11.55
CA LEU A 324 -5.01 24.74 -12.28
C LEU A 324 -4.94 23.42 -11.49
N ARG A 325 -5.93 22.54 -11.73
CA ARG A 325 -6.02 21.17 -11.19
C ARG A 325 -6.50 20.19 -12.27
N ASP A 326 -6.34 18.91 -12.01
CA ASP A 326 -6.91 17.82 -12.82
C ASP A 326 -6.57 17.96 -14.32
N ASP A 327 -7.54 17.69 -15.20
CA ASP A 327 -7.41 17.76 -16.66
C ASP A 327 -7.12 19.19 -17.19
N GLN A 328 -7.00 20.20 -16.33
CA GLN A 328 -6.51 21.52 -16.73
C GLN A 328 -4.98 21.61 -16.77
N LEU A 329 -4.28 20.71 -16.07
CA LEU A 329 -2.82 20.69 -16.07
C LEU A 329 -2.26 20.16 -17.40
N PRO A 330 -1.21 20.79 -17.96
CA PRO A 330 -0.69 20.44 -19.28
C PRO A 330 -0.28 18.95 -19.41
N TRP A 331 0.36 18.39 -18.38
CA TRP A 331 0.80 16.99 -18.36
C TRP A 331 -0.34 15.97 -18.23
N ARG A 332 -1.52 16.37 -17.75
CA ARG A 332 -2.70 15.48 -17.72
C ARG A 332 -3.45 15.47 -19.04
N ARG A 333 -3.46 16.59 -19.76
CA ARG A 333 -4.01 16.66 -21.13
C ARG A 333 -3.16 15.87 -22.12
N SER A 334 -1.83 15.94 -22.01
CA SER A 334 -0.89 15.28 -22.94
C SER A 334 -0.91 13.75 -22.83
N LEU A 335 -1.34 13.17 -21.71
CA LEU A 335 -1.53 11.70 -21.59
C LEU A 335 -2.53 11.16 -22.62
N LYS A 336 -3.50 11.98 -23.06
CA LYS A 336 -4.52 11.59 -24.05
C LYS A 336 -4.12 11.83 -25.51
N LYS A 337 -3.04 12.60 -25.79
CA LYS A 337 -2.58 12.94 -27.16
C LYS A 337 -1.05 13.26 -27.18
N TYR A 338 -0.23 12.24 -27.44
CA TYR A 338 1.16 12.23 -27.98
C TYR A 338 2.26 13.27 -27.58
N LYS A 339 3.46 12.70 -27.33
CA LYS A 339 4.87 13.18 -27.51
C LYS A 339 5.27 14.59 -27.02
N GLY A 340 5.92 14.62 -25.85
CA GLY A 340 6.67 15.76 -25.30
C GLY A 340 7.11 15.58 -23.83
N ARG A 341 7.38 14.32 -23.39
CA ARG A 341 7.45 13.89 -21.98
C ARG A 341 8.44 14.68 -21.10
N ALA A 342 9.67 14.89 -21.56
CA ALA A 342 10.74 15.44 -20.73
C ALA A 342 10.49 16.88 -20.21
N ARG A 343 9.80 17.73 -20.98
CA ARG A 343 9.60 19.14 -20.61
C ARG A 343 8.59 19.32 -19.47
N TRP A 344 7.57 18.47 -19.41
CA TRP A 344 6.57 18.58 -18.36
C TRP A 344 6.99 17.91 -17.06
N GLU A 345 7.98 17.02 -17.09
CA GLU A 345 8.50 16.33 -15.91
C GLU A 345 9.23 17.30 -14.98
N THR A 346 10.13 18.14 -15.51
CA THR A 346 10.76 19.23 -14.73
C THR A 346 9.73 20.23 -14.20
N ALA A 347 8.79 20.66 -15.04
CA ALA A 347 7.71 21.58 -14.63
C ALA A 347 6.84 21.00 -13.51
N ARG A 348 6.58 19.70 -13.52
CA ARG A 348 5.75 19.00 -12.51
C ARG A 348 6.43 18.95 -11.14
N LYS A 349 7.75 18.73 -11.14
CA LYS A 349 8.59 18.74 -9.93
C LYS A 349 8.60 20.13 -9.29
N GLU A 350 8.80 21.19 -10.07
CA GLU A 350 8.70 22.58 -9.60
C GLU A 350 7.26 22.94 -9.17
N PHE A 351 6.24 22.49 -9.90
CA PHE A 351 4.84 22.70 -9.51
C PHE A 351 4.51 22.10 -8.14
N ALA A 352 4.98 20.89 -7.84
CA ALA A 352 4.77 20.29 -6.52
C ALA A 352 5.44 21.13 -5.41
N ARG A 353 6.67 21.59 -5.64
CA ARG A 353 7.38 22.50 -4.72
C ARG A 353 6.60 23.78 -4.45
N ARG A 354 6.18 24.47 -5.51
CA ARG A 354 5.35 25.70 -5.43
C ARG A 354 4.00 25.43 -4.78
N ARG A 355 3.42 24.25 -4.99
CA ARG A 355 2.16 23.89 -4.34
C ARG A 355 2.34 23.80 -2.84
N PHE A 356 3.40 23.17 -2.36
CA PHE A 356 3.72 23.18 -0.94
C PHE A 356 3.94 24.59 -0.38
N GLU A 357 4.58 25.50 -1.13
CA GLU A 357 4.69 26.91 -0.72
C GLU A 357 3.30 27.56 -0.56
N VAL A 358 2.41 27.38 -1.53
CA VAL A 358 1.03 27.90 -1.48
C VAL A 358 0.28 27.33 -0.27
N GLU A 359 0.30 26.01 -0.08
CA GLU A 359 -0.41 25.37 1.05
C GLU A 359 0.23 25.75 2.39
N SER A 360 1.52 26.11 2.44
CA SER A 360 2.16 26.62 3.68
C SER A 360 1.61 27.98 4.13
N GLN A 361 1.01 28.75 3.21
CA GLN A 361 0.38 30.05 3.49
C GLN A 361 -1.14 29.97 3.56
N ASN A 362 -1.73 28.78 3.36
CA ASN A 362 -3.18 28.60 3.33
C ASN A 362 -3.76 28.61 4.76
N GLU A 363 -4.30 29.75 5.19
CA GLU A 363 -4.82 29.97 6.55
C GLU A 363 -5.99 29.05 6.94
N GLU A 364 -6.66 28.40 5.97
CA GLU A 364 -7.69 27.40 6.24
C GLU A 364 -7.09 26.07 6.76
N LEU A 365 -5.81 25.82 6.51
CA LEU A 365 -5.09 24.64 7.00
C LEU A 365 -4.56 24.87 8.42
N SER A 366 -4.51 23.78 9.20
CA SER A 366 -3.92 23.81 10.53
C SER A 366 -2.44 24.23 10.47
N LEU A 367 -1.95 24.82 11.57
CA LEU A 367 -0.56 25.25 11.67
C LEU A 367 0.42 24.10 11.41
N GLU A 368 0.12 22.90 11.92
CA GLU A 368 0.94 21.70 11.72
C GLU A 368 1.08 21.34 10.24
N VAL A 369 -0.03 21.34 9.49
CA VAL A 369 -0.03 21.01 8.06
C VAL A 369 0.74 22.06 7.27
N ARG A 370 0.54 23.35 7.60
CA ARG A 370 1.30 24.45 6.99
C ARG A 370 2.81 24.32 7.23
N GLN A 371 3.21 23.94 8.45
CA GLN A 371 4.61 23.71 8.78
C GLN A 371 5.20 22.50 8.04
N LEU A 372 4.44 21.42 7.89
CA LEU A 372 4.86 20.26 7.08
C LEU A 372 5.00 20.64 5.60
N ALA A 373 4.06 21.40 5.04
CA ALA A 373 4.15 21.89 3.68
C ALA A 373 5.40 22.78 3.49
N ALA A 374 5.67 23.72 4.41
CA ALA A 374 6.88 24.54 4.36
C ALA A 374 8.17 23.69 4.42
N LYS A 375 8.21 22.67 5.28
CA LYS A 375 9.34 21.73 5.36
C LYS A 375 9.52 20.94 4.07
N ALA A 376 8.43 20.47 3.45
CA ALA A 376 8.49 19.76 2.17
C ALA A 376 9.01 20.65 1.04
N ALA A 377 8.50 21.88 0.92
CA ALA A 377 9.00 22.87 -0.05
C ALA A 377 10.51 23.14 0.11
N LYS A 378 10.98 23.26 1.36
CA LYS A 378 12.40 23.44 1.68
C LYS A 378 13.25 22.20 1.36
N ALA A 379 12.74 20.99 1.67
CA ALA A 379 13.45 19.74 1.39
C ALA A 379 13.69 19.59 -0.12
N MET A 380 12.69 19.95 -0.93
CA MET A 380 12.77 19.93 -2.38
C MET A 380 13.87 20.82 -2.96
N THR A 381 14.26 21.92 -2.32
CA THR A 381 15.36 22.78 -2.81
C THR A 381 16.68 22.02 -3.00
N SER A 382 16.90 20.92 -2.28
CA SER A 382 18.12 20.12 -2.41
C SER A 382 18.17 19.20 -3.62
N PHE A 383 17.03 19.01 -4.31
CA PHE A 383 16.91 18.10 -5.44
C PHE A 383 15.97 18.61 -6.54
N VAL A 384 15.55 19.88 -6.54
CA VAL A 384 14.69 20.54 -7.56
C VAL A 384 15.41 21.70 -8.23
#